data_AF-A0A1G5SFY5-F1
#
_entry.id   AF-A0A1G5SFY5-F1
#
_cell.length_a   1.000
_cell.length_b   1.000
_cell.length_c   1.000
_cell.angle_alpha   90.00
_cell.angle_beta   90.00
_cell.angle_gamma   90.00
#
_symmetry.space_group_name_H-M   'P 1'
#
loop_
_entity.id
_entity.type
_entity.pdbx_description
1 polymer ?
#
loop_
_entity_poly.entity_id
_entity_poly.type
_entity_poly.pdbx_seq_one_letter_code
_entity_poly.pdbx_strand_id
1 'polypeptide(L)' 'MLNNFGGNLEEARTAAEENYYGCYKSLADFAEELTEETTQIPENLAYYIDYERMDRDIELSGDIFTIEMAFEEVHIFWNH' A
#
# COMPACT_ATOMS: atom_id res chain seq x y z
N MET A 1 5.85 12.85 -1.13
CA MET A 1 6.96 12.27 -1.92
C MET A 1 8.33 12.82 -1.50
N LEU A 2 8.78 14.01 -1.93
CA LEU A 2 10.13 14.50 -1.64
C LEU A 2 10.49 14.58 -0.14
N ASN A 3 9.52 14.98 0.70
CA ASN A 3 9.70 15.01 2.16
C ASN A 3 9.89 13.61 2.78
N ASN A 4 9.36 12.55 2.14
CA ASN A 4 9.52 11.17 2.60
C ASN A 4 10.98 10.70 2.50
N PHE A 5 11.73 11.29 1.56
CA PHE A 5 13.14 11.00 1.31
C PHE A 5 14.07 12.12 1.81
N GLY A 6 13.64 12.90 2.80
CA GLY A 6 14.47 13.94 3.41
C GLY A 6 14.97 15.03 2.44
N GLY A 7 14.27 15.24 1.32
CA GLY A 7 14.70 16.19 0.28
C GLY A 7 15.59 15.60 -0.80
N ASN A 8 15.88 14.29 -0.78
CA ASN A 8 16.64 13.63 -1.85
C ASN A 8 15.77 13.49 -3.11
N LEU A 9 16.09 14.29 -4.13
CA LEU A 9 15.32 14.33 -5.38
C LEU A 9 15.45 13.03 -6.19
N GLU A 10 16.63 12.43 -6.23
CA GLU A 10 16.84 11.22 -7.03
C GLU A 10 16.09 10.04 -6.42
N GLU A 11 16.16 9.84 -5.11
CA GLU A 11 15.38 8.79 -4.43
C GLU A 11 13.88 9.02 -4.58
N ALA A 12 13.41 10.26 -4.42
CA ALA A 12 12.00 10.60 -4.62
C ALA A 12 11.54 10.36 -6.06
N ARG A 13 12.42 10.59 -7.05
CA ARG A 13 12.14 10.31 -8.47
C ARG A 13 12.10 8.80 -8.72
N THR A 14 13.10 8.06 -8.27
CA THR A 14 13.14 6.58 -8.39
C THR A 14 11.90 5.95 -7.78
N ALA A 15 11.53 6.34 -6.57
CA ALA A 15 10.34 5.77 -5.94
C ALA A 15 9.05 6.13 -6.70
N ALA A 16 8.97 7.28 -7.37
CA ALA A 16 7.82 7.65 -8.20
C ALA A 16 7.75 6.87 -9.51
N GLU A 17 8.90 6.55 -10.10
CA GLU A 17 9.00 5.91 -11.43
C GLU A 17 9.03 4.38 -11.34
N GLU A 18 9.69 3.83 -10.32
CA GLU A 18 10.02 2.40 -10.23
C GLU A 18 9.26 1.68 -9.11
N ASN A 19 8.91 2.37 -8.02
CA ASN A 19 8.32 1.73 -6.84
C ASN A 19 6.83 2.02 -6.65
N TYR A 20 6.22 2.80 -7.54
CA TYR A 20 4.79 3.07 -7.51
C TYR A 20 4.01 1.81 -7.86
N TYR A 21 3.11 1.38 -6.95
CA TYR A 21 2.30 0.18 -7.14
C TYR A 21 0.93 0.52 -7.72
N GLY A 22 0.20 1.44 -7.09
CA GLY A 22 -1.17 1.74 -7.49
C GLY A 22 -1.85 2.80 -6.65
N CYS A 23 -3.12 3.05 -6.98
CA CYS A 23 -4.00 3.99 -6.29
C CYS A 23 -5.28 3.27 -5.87
N TYR A 24 -5.62 3.37 -4.59
CA TYR A 24 -6.73 2.67 -3.96
C TYR A 24 -7.60 3.66 -3.19
N LYS A 25 -8.82 3.25 -2.82
CA LYS A 25 -9.69 4.10 -1.99
C LYS A 25 -9.26 4.10 -0.53
N SER A 26 -8.68 3.01 -0.08
CA SER A 26 -8.16 2.82 1.27
C SER A 26 -6.99 1.83 1.27
N LEU A 27 -6.27 1.75 2.39
CA LEU A 27 -5.29 0.70 2.61
C LEU A 27 -5.95 -0.69 2.64
N ALA A 28 -7.21 -0.78 3.09
CA ALA A 28 -7.94 -2.04 3.14
C ALA A 28 -8.20 -2.61 1.75
N ASP A 29 -8.51 -1.77 0.76
CA ASP A 29 -8.65 -2.22 -0.63
C ASP A 29 -7.31 -2.74 -1.18
N PHE A 30 -6.19 -2.09 -0.84
CA PHE A 30 -4.86 -2.58 -1.18
C PHE A 30 -4.53 -3.90 -0.47
N ALA A 31 -4.89 -4.04 0.80
CA ALA A 31 -4.68 -5.25 1.59
C ALA A 31 -5.47 -6.43 1.01
N GLU A 32 -6.70 -6.19 0.56
CA GLU A 32 -7.53 -7.18 -0.12
C GLU A 32 -6.86 -7.66 -1.40
N GLU A 33 -6.52 -6.75 -2.31
CA GLU A 33 -5.88 -7.09 -3.59
C GLU A 33 -4.56 -7.86 -3.36
N LEU A 34 -3.69 -7.33 -2.49
CA LEU A 34 -2.42 -7.98 -2.17
C LEU A 34 -2.62 -9.39 -1.59
N THR A 35 -3.63 -9.58 -0.73
CA THR A 35 -3.92 -10.88 -0.13
C THR A 35 -4.41 -11.88 -1.18
N GLU A 36 -5.33 -11.45 -2.06
CA GLU A 36 -5.86 -12.27 -3.14
C GLU A 36 -4.79 -12.64 -4.18
N GLU A 37 -3.85 -11.74 -4.47
CA GLU A 37 -2.74 -11.98 -5.39
C GLU A 37 -1.69 -12.95 -4.81
N THR A 38 -1.44 -12.89 -3.51
CA THR A 38 -0.32 -13.61 -2.88
C THR A 38 -0.75 -14.91 -2.20
N THR A 39 -2.03 -15.05 -1.86
CA THR A 39 -2.53 -16.15 -1.04
C THR A 39 -3.81 -16.74 -1.65
N GLN A 40 -3.85 -18.06 -1.80
CA GLN A 40 -5.10 -18.75 -2.14
C GLN A 40 -6.01 -18.80 -0.92
N ILE A 41 -6.99 -17.90 -0.86
CA ILE A 41 -7.94 -17.81 0.25
C ILE A 41 -8.94 -18.98 0.18
N PRO A 42 -9.06 -19.81 1.24
CA PRO A 42 -10.11 -20.82 1.30
C PRO A 42 -11.50 -20.17 1.30
N GLU A 43 -12.43 -20.67 0.46
CA GLU A 43 -13.78 -20.09 0.31
C GLU A 43 -14.54 -19.96 1.64
N ASN A 44 -14.34 -20.90 2.56
CA ASN A 44 -14.98 -20.88 3.87
C ASN A 44 -14.40 -19.83 4.84
N LEU A 45 -13.26 -19.21 4.48
CA LEU A 45 -12.59 -18.17 5.27
C LEU A 45 -12.71 -16.77 4.65
N ALA A 46 -13.02 -16.65 3.36
CA ALA A 46 -13.04 -15.37 2.65
C ALA A 46 -13.86 -14.28 3.37
N TYR A 47 -15.07 -14.62 3.83
CA TYR A 47 -15.97 -13.68 4.54
C TYR A 47 -15.57 -13.38 5.99
N TYR A 48 -14.50 -13.98 6.50
CA TYR A 48 -14.00 -13.77 7.86
C TYR A 48 -12.72 -12.92 7.90
N ILE A 49 -12.19 -12.52 6.74
CA ILE A 49 -11.01 -11.68 6.66
C ILE A 49 -11.43 -10.22 6.89
N ASP A 50 -10.68 -9.55 7.76
CA ASP A 50 -10.90 -8.15 8.14
C ASP A 50 -9.72 -7.34 7.60
N TYR A 51 -9.86 -6.84 6.37
CA TYR A 51 -8.80 -6.09 5.68
C TYR A 51 -8.52 -4.75 6.34
N GLU A 52 -9.52 -4.09 6.95
CA GLU A 52 -9.30 -2.85 7.72
C GLU A 52 -8.34 -3.07 8.90
N ARG A 53 -8.36 -4.25 9.53
CA ARG A 53 -7.39 -4.59 10.58
C ARG A 53 -6.00 -4.88 10.04
N MET A 54 -5.88 -5.31 8.78
CA MET A 54 -4.60 -5.56 8.13
C MET A 54 -3.87 -4.26 7.80
N ASP A 55 -4.59 -3.15 7.58
CA ASP A 55 -4.01 -1.82 7.30
C ASP A 55 -2.91 -1.45 8.28
N ARG A 56 -3.17 -1.66 9.57
CA ARG A 56 -2.21 -1.33 10.63
C ARG A 56 -0.94 -2.16 10.54
N ASP A 57 -1.07 -3.44 10.21
CA ASP A 57 0.08 -4.33 10.09
C ASP A 57 0.90 -3.99 8.84
N ILE A 58 0.24 -3.63 7.73
CA ILE A 58 0.86 -3.16 6.50
C ILE A 58 1.60 -1.84 6.72
N GLU A 59 0.97 -0.87 7.38
CA GLU A 59 1.59 0.42 7.69
C GLU A 59 2.81 0.27 8.61
N LEU A 60 2.75 -0.68 9.56
CA LEU A 60 3.84 -0.94 10.50
C LEU A 60 4.94 -1.84 9.93
N SER A 61 4.70 -2.58 8.84
CA SER A 61 5.71 -3.48 8.27
C SER A 61 6.92 -2.70 7.74
N GLY A 62 6.69 -1.47 7.28
CA GLY A 62 7.70 -0.63 6.65
C GLY A 62 8.05 -1.06 5.22
N ASP A 63 7.31 -1.99 4.63
CA ASP A 63 7.52 -2.41 3.24
C ASP A 63 6.96 -1.39 2.24
N ILE A 64 5.96 -0.61 2.67
CA ILE A 64 5.34 0.44 1.87
C ILE A 64 5.37 1.81 2.56
N PHE A 65 5.09 2.85 1.79
CA PHE A 65 4.56 4.11 2.30
C PHE A 65 3.41 4.58 1.42
N THR A 66 2.56 5.45 1.98
CA THR A 66 1.38 5.97 1.29
C THR A 66 1.44 7.48 1.08
N ILE A 67 0.76 7.96 0.05
CA ILE A 67 0.47 9.38 -0.15
C ILE A 67 -1.02 9.54 -0.43
N GLU A 68 -1.71 10.26 0.46
CA GLU A 68 -3.10 10.67 0.25
C GLU A 68 -3.18 11.98 -0.52
N MET A 69 -3.91 12.00 -1.64
CA MET A 69 -4.03 13.18 -2.51
C MET A 69 -5.45 13.78 -2.49
N ALA A 70 -6.46 12.95 -2.24
CA ALA A 70 -7.86 13.36 -2.11
C ALA A 70 -8.67 12.32 -1.30
N PHE A 71 -9.99 12.53 -1.21
CA PHE A 71 -10.90 11.55 -0.64
C PHE A 71 -10.91 10.27 -1.49
N GLU A 72 -10.70 9.11 -0.87
CA GLU A 72 -10.60 7.81 -1.55
C GLU A 72 -9.48 7.77 -2.61
N GLU A 73 -8.36 8.47 -2.38
CA GLU A 73 -7.21 8.50 -3.28
C GLU A 73 -5.90 8.30 -2.48
N VAL A 74 -5.58 7.04 -2.23
CA VAL A 74 -4.39 6.57 -1.51
C VAL A 74 -3.42 5.93 -2.49
N HIS A 75 -2.28 6.58 -2.72
CA HIS A 75 -1.21 6.05 -3.56
C HIS A 75 -0.25 5.19 -2.75
N ILE A 76 0.08 4.00 -3.25
CA ILE A 76 0.94 3.01 -2.59
C ILE A 76 2.30 2.94 -3.31
N PHE A 77 3.37 2.96 -2.52
CA PHE A 77 4.74 2.83 -3.00
C PHE A 77 5.50 1.81 -2.17
N TRP A 78 6.29 0.95 -2.81
CA TRP A 78 7.21 0.05 -2.13
C TRP A 78 8.47 0.79 -1.66
N ASN A 79 9.01 0.43 -0.49
CA ASN A 79 10.26 1.00 0.05
C ASN A 79 11.53 0.33 -0.52
N HIS A 80 11.40 -0.74 -1.30
CA HIS A 80 12.50 -1.57 -1.79
C HIS A 80 12.43 -1.81 -3.29
#